data_AF-T0QWX2-F1
#
_entry.id   AF-T0QWX2-F1
#
_cell.length_a   1.000
_cell.length_b   1.000
_cell.length_c   1.000
_cell.angle_alpha   90.00
_cell.angle_beta   90.00
_cell.angle_gamma   90.00
#
_symmetry.space_group_name_H-M   'P 1'
#
loop_
_entity.id
_entity.type
_entity.pdbx_description
1 polymer ?
#
loop_
_entity_poly.entity_id
_entity_poly.type
_entity_poly.pdbx_seq_one_letter_code
_entity_poly.pdbx_strand_id
1 'polypeptide(L)'
;MSGPGYAREMHMTAPFFGREPSPKAYVYSSAHATWSAQELHLLHKGLTQYPAAEYDNVTRYIKIAATIPGKCIRDVAVKVRSMQASHEKMAEPPSKRPKMEHADAHDVSCEEQIKQSLQTNVSVINTMRANLATGDLDDNVQLMVQFRDSCHSIFKKLHTVCSAVPPLQIKIDTSLIPLHMRSPSNQDDV
;
A
#
# COMPACT_ATOMS: atom_id res chain seq x y z
N MET A 1 13.67 4.87 73.99
CA MET A 1 12.94 6.16 73.99
C MET A 1 13.11 6.79 72.61
N SER A 2 11.97 7.06 71.96
CA SER A 2 11.64 7.93 70.82
C SER A 2 12.67 8.33 69.73
N GLY A 3 12.26 8.19 68.45
CA GLY A 3 12.67 9.08 67.33
C GLY A 3 12.04 10.49 67.47
N PRO A 4 11.96 11.36 66.43
CA PRO A 4 12.08 11.17 64.97
C PRO A 4 13.21 12.06 64.35
N GLY A 5 13.74 11.88 63.14
CA GLY A 5 13.13 11.94 61.81
C GLY A 5 13.56 13.24 61.10
N TYR A 6 14.30 13.17 59.99
CA TYR A 6 14.24 14.12 58.86
C TYR A 6 14.93 13.50 57.64
N ALA A 7 14.13 13.31 56.60
CA ALA A 7 14.53 12.89 55.28
C ALA A 7 15.34 13.99 54.57
N ARG A 8 16.32 13.59 53.76
CA ARG A 8 16.61 14.31 52.51
C ARG A 8 17.06 13.33 51.44
N GLU A 9 16.06 12.86 50.74
CA GLU A 9 16.11 12.12 49.48
C GLU A 9 16.85 12.97 48.44
N MET A 10 18.07 12.58 48.06
CA MET A 10 18.82 13.19 46.97
C MET A 10 18.22 12.71 45.66
N HIS A 11 17.18 13.39 45.18
CA HIS A 11 16.64 13.20 43.84
C HIS A 11 17.70 13.66 42.82
N MET A 12 18.39 12.69 42.21
CA MET A 12 19.11 12.87 40.95
C MET A 12 18.07 13.27 39.89
N THR A 13 17.91 14.57 39.66
CA THR A 13 17.18 15.09 38.52
C THR A 13 18.03 14.86 37.29
N ALA A 14 17.76 13.76 36.59
CA ALA A 14 18.27 13.56 35.24
C ALA A 14 17.80 14.73 34.36
N PRO A 15 18.67 15.36 33.57
CA PRO A 15 18.26 16.42 32.67
C PRO A 15 17.23 15.84 31.69
N PHE A 16 16.11 16.55 31.61
CA PHE A 16 15.01 16.30 30.67
C PHE A 16 15.58 16.21 29.26
N PHE A 17 15.83 14.98 28.78
CA PHE A 17 16.04 14.75 27.37
C PHE A 17 14.78 15.26 26.68
N GLY A 18 14.96 16.31 25.88
CA GLY A 18 13.92 16.90 25.06
C GLY A 18 13.14 15.78 24.39
N ARG A 19 11.81 15.87 24.49
CA ARG A 19 10.86 15.05 23.75
C ARG A 19 11.32 15.00 22.29
N GLU A 20 11.97 13.90 21.91
CA GLU A 20 12.23 13.53 20.53
C GLU A 20 10.89 13.68 19.79
N PRO A 21 10.83 14.44 18.68
CA PRO A 21 9.60 14.55 17.93
C PRO A 21 9.17 13.15 17.52
N SER A 22 8.00 12.75 18.03
CA SER A 22 7.22 11.59 17.60
C SER A 22 7.56 11.22 16.15
N PRO A 23 7.97 9.97 15.85
CA PRO A 23 8.27 9.57 14.49
C PRO A 23 7.13 10.02 13.60
N LYS A 24 7.44 10.78 12.53
CA LYS A 24 6.46 11.20 11.52
C LYS A 24 5.67 9.95 11.17
N ALA A 25 4.40 9.90 11.58
CA ALA A 25 3.54 8.76 11.34
C ALA A 25 3.61 8.50 9.83
N TYR A 26 4.31 7.44 9.43
CA TYR A 26 4.39 7.09 8.04
C TYR A 26 2.97 6.66 7.68
N VAL A 27 2.25 7.52 6.97
CA VAL A 27 0.90 7.25 6.54
C VAL A 27 1.00 6.21 5.44
N TYR A 28 1.04 4.93 5.85
CA TYR A 28 0.69 3.85 4.96
C TYR A 28 -0.80 4.03 4.64
N SER A 29 -1.08 4.48 3.42
CA SER A 29 -2.44 4.61 2.89
C SER A 29 -3.20 3.29 3.10
N SER A 30 -4.22 3.32 3.94
CA SER A 30 -5.19 2.24 4.08
C SER A 30 -6.11 2.24 2.86
N ALA A 31 -6.60 1.06 2.47
CA ALA A 31 -7.21 0.76 1.17
C ALA A 31 -8.32 1.73 0.68
N HIS A 32 -8.88 2.59 1.54
CA HIS A 32 -9.74 3.70 1.14
C HIS A 32 -9.44 4.96 1.97
N ALA A 33 -8.82 5.97 1.36
CA ALA A 33 -8.71 7.28 1.97
C ALA A 33 -10.10 7.95 1.99
N THR A 34 -10.67 8.13 3.18
CA THR A 34 -11.85 8.98 3.38
C THR A 34 -11.48 10.44 3.19
N TRP A 35 -12.27 11.20 2.43
CA TRP A 35 -12.01 12.61 2.14
C TRP A 35 -13.08 13.47 2.80
N SER A 36 -12.65 14.33 3.72
CA SER A 36 -13.49 15.39 4.29
C SER A 36 -13.65 16.56 3.30
N ALA A 37 -14.65 17.41 3.55
CA ALA A 37 -14.87 18.62 2.74
C ALA A 37 -13.66 19.58 2.77
N GLN A 38 -12.99 19.70 3.91
CA GLN A 38 -11.80 20.53 4.07
C GLN A 38 -10.61 19.98 3.26
N GLU A 39 -10.34 18.67 3.33
CA GLU A 39 -9.28 18.03 2.57
C GLU A 39 -9.54 18.11 1.06
N LEU A 40 -10.80 17.96 0.63
CA LEU A 40 -11.19 18.10 -0.76
C LEU A 40 -11.00 19.55 -1.26
N HIS A 41 -11.32 20.54 -0.43
CA HIS A 41 -11.04 21.95 -0.74
C HIS A 41 -9.54 22.20 -0.92
N LEU A 42 -8.69 21.66 -0.03
CA LEU A 42 -7.24 21.75 -0.14
C LEU A 42 -6.71 21.06 -1.41
N LEU A 43 -7.28 19.92 -1.79
CA LEU A 43 -6.98 19.26 -3.06
C LEU A 43 -7.30 20.16 -4.25
N HIS A 44 -8.51 20.72 -4.31
CA HIS A 44 -8.90 21.64 -5.39
C HIS A 44 -7.99 22.87 -5.46
N LYS A 45 -7.70 23.49 -4.32
CA LYS A 45 -6.75 24.61 -4.22
C LYS A 45 -5.35 24.21 -4.70
N GLY A 46 -4.89 23.01 -4.37
CA GLY A 46 -3.60 22.49 -4.82
C GLY A 46 -3.55 22.26 -6.33
N LEU A 47 -4.64 21.77 -6.93
CA LEU A 47 -4.74 21.58 -8.38
C LEU A 47 -4.73 22.91 -9.17
N THR A 48 -5.30 23.98 -8.60
CA THR A 48 -5.22 25.32 -9.21
C THR A 48 -3.86 25.97 -8.99
N GLN A 49 -3.23 25.74 -7.84
CA GLN A 49 -1.92 26.30 -7.50
C GLN A 49 -0.77 25.65 -8.28
N TYR A 50 -0.90 24.37 -8.66
CA TYR A 50 0.12 23.62 -9.38
C TYR A 50 -0.46 23.10 -10.71
N PRO A 51 -0.53 23.95 -11.76
CA PRO A 51 -1.29 23.64 -12.97
C PRO A 51 -0.67 22.55 -13.86
N ALA A 52 -1.56 21.92 -14.66
CA ALA A 52 -1.34 21.15 -15.89
C ALA A 52 0.01 21.32 -16.59
N ALA A 53 0.22 22.56 -17.02
CA ALA A 53 1.21 22.95 -18.01
C ALA A 53 2.61 23.20 -17.43
N GLU A 54 2.73 23.40 -16.11
CA GLU A 54 3.98 23.81 -15.47
C GLU A 54 4.64 22.69 -14.67
N TYR A 55 3.85 21.75 -14.14
CA TYR A 55 4.34 20.66 -13.29
C TYR A 55 3.96 19.30 -13.88
N ASP A 56 4.85 18.32 -13.77
CA ASP A 56 4.49 16.92 -14.02
C ASP A 56 3.57 16.38 -12.91
N ASN A 57 2.88 15.28 -13.20
CA ASN A 57 1.89 14.71 -12.27
C ASN A 57 2.52 14.27 -10.94
N VAL A 58 3.74 13.73 -10.95
CA VAL A 58 4.40 13.25 -9.72
C VAL A 58 4.71 14.44 -8.82
N THR A 59 5.41 15.45 -9.34
CA THR A 59 5.76 16.66 -8.58
C THR A 59 4.53 17.40 -8.07
N ARG A 60 3.50 17.54 -8.92
CA ARG A 60 2.22 18.14 -8.54
C ARG A 60 1.61 17.42 -7.34
N TYR A 61 1.46 16.10 -7.42
CA TYR A 61 0.79 15.34 -6.37
C TYR A 61 1.58 15.29 -5.07
N ILE A 62 2.93 15.33 -5.13
CA ILE A 62 3.77 15.47 -3.93
C ILE A 62 3.46 16.80 -3.24
N LYS A 63 3.48 17.90 -3.99
CA LYS A 63 3.23 19.25 -3.45
C LYS A 63 1.82 19.36 -2.85
N ILE A 64 0.82 18.73 -3.47
CA ILE A 64 -0.55 18.70 -2.95
C ILE A 64 -0.66 17.82 -1.71
N ALA A 65 -0.07 16.61 -1.70
CA ALA A 65 -0.11 15.74 -0.53
C ALA A 65 0.53 16.41 0.70
N ALA A 66 1.57 17.21 0.50
CA ALA A 66 2.22 17.97 1.55
C ALA A 66 1.30 19.02 2.21
N THR A 67 0.21 19.46 1.55
CA THR A 67 -0.74 20.43 2.11
C THR A 67 -1.94 19.79 2.79
N ILE A 68 -2.10 18.46 2.71
CA ILE A 68 -3.26 17.73 3.22
C ILE A 68 -2.78 16.72 4.28
N PRO A 69 -2.82 17.09 5.58
CA PRO A 69 -2.34 16.22 6.65
C PRO A 69 -3.06 14.86 6.61
N GLY A 70 -2.30 13.77 6.76
CA GLY A 70 -2.87 12.42 6.75
C GLY A 70 -3.20 11.85 5.36
N LYS A 71 -2.87 12.56 4.27
CA LYS A 71 -2.94 12.03 2.90
C LYS A 71 -1.56 11.90 2.28
N CYS A 72 -1.37 10.84 1.51
CA CYS A 72 -0.14 10.63 0.75
C CYS A 72 -0.35 10.90 -0.75
N ILE A 73 0.76 10.94 -1.51
CA ILE A 73 0.75 11.13 -2.96
C ILE A 73 -0.18 10.14 -3.68
N ARG A 74 -0.27 8.89 -3.19
CA ARG A 74 -1.15 7.86 -3.75
C ARG A 74 -2.62 8.24 -3.60
N ASP A 75 -3.02 8.72 -2.42
CA ASP A 75 -4.40 9.12 -2.15
C ASP A 75 -4.82 10.27 -3.07
N VAL A 76 -3.93 11.25 -3.23
CA VAL A 76 -4.13 12.39 -4.15
C VAL A 76 -4.28 11.90 -5.59
N ALA A 77 -3.36 11.07 -6.08
CA ALA A 77 -3.38 10.57 -7.46
C ALA A 77 -4.64 9.75 -7.78
N VAL A 78 -5.10 8.91 -6.84
CA VAL A 78 -6.35 8.14 -6.98
C VAL A 78 -7.55 9.09 -7.03
N LYS A 79 -7.62 10.07 -6.11
CA LYS A 79 -8.75 11.00 -6.04
C LYS A 79 -8.85 11.87 -7.31
N VAL A 80 -7.74 12.43 -7.78
CA VAL A 80 -7.72 13.26 -9.00
C VAL A 80 -8.19 12.46 -10.22
N ARG A 81 -7.70 11.23 -10.41
CA ARG A 81 -8.15 10.35 -11.51
C ARG A 81 -9.65 10.07 -11.45
N SER A 82 -10.19 9.79 -10.26
CA SER A 82 -11.64 9.54 -10.09
C SER A 82 -12.49 10.77 -10.48
N MET A 83 -12.00 11.98 -10.21
CA MET A 83 -12.69 13.22 -10.53
C MET A 83 -12.65 13.54 -12.03
N GLN A 84 -11.55 13.22 -12.70
CA GLN A 84 -11.41 13.38 -14.15
C GLN A 84 -12.34 12.41 -14.91
N ALA A 85 -12.43 11.15 -14.47
CA ALA A 85 -13.35 10.16 -15.04
C ALA A 85 -14.83 10.53 -14.88
N SER A 86 -15.20 11.27 -13.82
CA SER A 86 -16.56 11.80 -13.67
C SER A 86 -16.85 13.02 -14.56
N HIS A 87 -15.84 13.77 -14.97
CA HIS A 87 -16.00 14.96 -15.81
C HIS A 87 -16.13 14.60 -17.31
N GLU A 88 -15.56 13.48 -17.76
CA GLU A 88 -15.68 13.00 -19.15
C GLU A 88 -17.09 12.47 -19.51
N LYS A 89 -17.94 12.15 -18.51
CA LYS A 89 -19.29 11.59 -18.76
C LYS A 89 -20.39 12.62 -19.02
N MET A 90 -20.08 13.93 -19.02
CA MET A 90 -21.06 15.02 -19.19
C MET A 90 -20.79 15.94 -20.39
N ALA A 91 -19.84 15.61 -21.27
CA ALA A 91 -19.61 16.32 -22.54
C ALA A 91 -19.63 15.33 -23.74
N GLU A 92 -20.53 15.52 -24.71
CA GLU A 92 -20.84 14.63 -25.86
C GLU A 92 -20.43 15.30 -27.22
N PRO A 93 -20.48 14.61 -28.40
CA PRO A 93 -19.44 13.88 -29.15
C PRO A 93 -18.85 14.68 -30.38
N PRO A 94 -17.85 14.24 -31.22
CA PRO A 94 -18.02 13.19 -32.26
C PRO A 94 -16.74 12.40 -32.73
N SER A 95 -16.96 11.44 -33.65
CA SER A 95 -16.04 10.98 -34.73
C SER A 95 -15.16 9.74 -34.52
N LYS A 96 -15.65 8.64 -35.13
CA LYS A 96 -14.93 7.54 -35.82
C LYS A 96 -13.52 7.22 -35.31
N ARG A 97 -13.43 6.32 -34.33
CA ARG A 97 -12.29 5.40 -34.26
C ARG A 97 -12.47 4.36 -35.37
N PRO A 98 -11.48 4.07 -36.23
CA PRO A 98 -11.59 2.94 -37.11
C PRO A 98 -11.64 1.68 -36.24
N LYS A 99 -12.70 0.89 -36.42
CA LYS A 99 -12.73 -0.50 -35.97
C LYS A 99 -11.66 -1.23 -36.78
N MET A 100 -10.61 -1.68 -36.11
CA MET A 100 -9.87 -2.88 -36.51
C MET A 100 -9.82 -3.81 -35.29
N GLU A 101 -10.93 -4.51 -35.15
CA GLU A 101 -11.04 -5.96 -34.93
C GLU A 101 -9.95 -6.70 -34.09
N HIS A 102 -10.47 -7.29 -33.01
CA HIS A 102 -10.09 -8.57 -32.37
C HIS A 102 -8.83 -8.65 -31.50
N ALA A 103 -8.95 -8.13 -30.28
CA ALA A 103 -8.49 -8.73 -29.01
C ALA A 103 -9.21 -7.92 -27.91
N ASP A 104 -9.71 -8.39 -26.77
CA ASP A 104 -9.29 -9.51 -25.97
C ASP A 104 -10.35 -9.69 -24.85
N ALA A 105 -11.18 -10.73 -24.91
CA ALA A 105 -12.05 -11.09 -23.78
C ALA A 105 -11.27 -11.86 -22.68
N HIS A 106 -9.98 -12.14 -22.92
CA HIS A 106 -9.09 -12.90 -22.05
C HIS A 106 -8.26 -11.99 -21.13
N ASP A 107 -7.96 -10.75 -21.56
CA ASP A 107 -7.13 -9.78 -20.84
C ASP A 107 -7.81 -9.21 -19.58
N VAL A 108 -9.09 -8.82 -19.66
CA VAL A 108 -9.86 -8.28 -18.52
C VAL A 108 -9.98 -9.28 -17.36
N SER A 109 -10.00 -10.58 -17.67
CA SER A 109 -10.06 -11.66 -16.67
C SER A 109 -8.75 -11.80 -15.88
N CYS A 110 -7.59 -11.59 -16.53
CA CYS A 110 -6.28 -11.73 -15.90
C CYS A 110 -5.98 -10.56 -14.94
N GLU A 111 -6.31 -9.33 -15.35
CA GLU A 111 -6.12 -8.15 -14.51
C GLU A 111 -6.97 -8.24 -13.23
N GLU A 112 -8.23 -8.67 -13.34
CA GLU A 112 -9.14 -8.82 -12.19
C GLU A 112 -8.67 -9.93 -11.23
N GLN A 113 -8.18 -11.05 -11.77
CA GLN A 113 -7.60 -12.13 -10.96
C GLN A 113 -6.34 -11.68 -10.19
N ILE A 114 -5.47 -10.88 -10.82
CA ILE A 114 -4.30 -10.30 -10.14
C ILE A 114 -4.76 -9.35 -9.02
N LYS A 115 -5.74 -8.48 -9.27
CA LYS A 115 -6.32 -7.59 -8.25
C LYS A 115 -6.89 -8.37 -7.07
N GLN A 116 -7.67 -9.41 -7.33
CA GLN A 116 -8.26 -10.25 -6.28
C GLN A 116 -7.19 -10.98 -5.45
N SER A 117 -6.14 -11.48 -6.11
CA SER A 117 -5.02 -12.16 -5.43
C SER A 117 -4.24 -11.18 -4.54
N LEU A 118 -4.04 -9.94 -5.00
CA LEU A 118 -3.41 -8.87 -4.22
C LEU A 118 -4.28 -8.45 -3.02
N GLN A 119 -5.60 -8.35 -3.19
CA GLN A 119 -6.53 -8.08 -2.09
C GLN A 119 -6.51 -9.20 -1.04
N THR A 120 -6.44 -10.46 -1.50
CA THR A 120 -6.30 -11.62 -0.62
C THR A 120 -5.01 -11.52 0.21
N ASN A 121 -3.89 -11.14 -0.41
CA ASN A 121 -2.61 -10.94 0.30
C ASN A 121 -2.71 -9.86 1.38
N VAL A 122 -3.44 -8.77 1.14
CA VAL A 122 -3.68 -7.73 2.17
C VAL A 122 -4.43 -8.30 3.36
N SER A 123 -5.46 -9.11 3.13
CA SER A 123 -6.20 -9.78 4.21
C SER A 123 -5.30 -10.73 5.00
N VAL A 124 -4.56 -11.60 4.30
CA VAL A 124 -3.64 -12.58 4.89
C VAL A 124 -2.59 -11.90 5.79
N ILE A 125 -1.96 -10.82 5.32
CA ILE A 125 -0.97 -10.07 6.12
C ILE A 125 -1.62 -9.43 7.35
N ASN A 126 -2.84 -8.89 7.22
CA ASN A 126 -3.55 -8.32 8.36
C ASN A 126 -3.90 -9.37 9.41
N THR A 127 -4.26 -10.59 8.99
CA THR A 127 -4.49 -11.72 9.90
C THR A 127 -3.20 -12.15 10.58
N MET A 128 -2.09 -12.27 9.81
CA MET A 128 -0.78 -12.58 10.41
C MET A 128 -0.40 -11.58 11.50
N ARG A 129 -0.64 -10.29 11.25
CA ARG A 129 -0.40 -9.21 12.21
C ARG A 129 -1.27 -9.34 13.47
N ALA A 130 -2.52 -9.76 13.32
CA ALA A 130 -3.41 -9.99 14.46
C ALA A 130 -2.92 -11.18 15.32
N ASN A 131 -2.58 -12.29 14.67
CA ASN A 131 -2.04 -13.48 15.33
C ASN A 131 -0.72 -13.20 16.07
N LEU A 132 0.14 -12.36 15.49
CA LEU A 132 1.35 -11.88 16.17
C LEU A 132 1.03 -11.07 17.44
N ALA A 133 -0.07 -10.33 17.44
CA ALA A 133 -0.48 -9.54 18.61
C ALA A 133 -1.12 -10.40 19.71
N THR A 134 -1.76 -11.53 19.36
CA THR A 134 -2.35 -12.47 20.31
C THR A 134 -1.39 -13.57 20.77
N GLY A 135 -0.32 -13.81 20.01
CA GLY A 135 0.68 -14.85 20.29
C GLY A 135 0.42 -16.18 19.56
N ASP A 136 -0.58 -16.24 18.69
CA ASP A 136 -1.01 -17.46 17.98
C ASP A 136 -0.16 -17.69 16.72
N LEU A 137 1.13 -17.97 16.92
CA LEU A 137 2.10 -18.06 15.82
C LEU A 137 1.88 -19.26 14.89
N ASP A 138 1.36 -20.37 15.40
CA ASP A 138 1.13 -21.58 14.61
C ASP A 138 0.11 -21.36 13.48
N ASP A 139 -0.89 -20.52 13.71
CA ASP A 139 -1.88 -20.15 12.69
C ASP A 139 -1.25 -19.36 11.52
N ASN A 140 -0.12 -18.69 11.77
CA ASN A 140 0.62 -17.99 10.71
C ASN A 140 1.28 -18.94 9.72
N VAL A 141 1.52 -20.21 10.07
CA VAL A 141 2.15 -21.17 9.18
C VAL A 141 1.33 -21.37 7.91
N GLN A 142 0.02 -21.57 8.06
CA GLN A 142 -0.90 -21.74 6.92
C GLN A 142 -1.03 -20.44 6.12
N LEU A 143 -1.09 -19.29 6.82
CA LEU A 143 -1.13 -17.98 6.17
C LEU A 143 0.14 -17.72 5.34
N MET A 144 1.32 -18.15 5.82
CA MET A 144 2.59 -17.99 5.10
C MET A 144 2.62 -18.86 3.83
N VAL A 145 2.09 -20.09 3.89
CA VAL A 145 1.92 -20.96 2.72
C VAL A 145 0.99 -20.28 1.70
N GLN A 146 -0.17 -19.80 2.15
CA GLN A 146 -1.15 -19.13 1.30
C GLN A 146 -0.55 -17.87 0.63
N PHE A 147 0.17 -17.05 1.38
CA PHE A 147 0.83 -15.85 0.86
C PHE A 147 1.88 -16.19 -0.20
N ARG A 148 2.73 -17.18 0.08
CA ARG A 148 3.75 -17.68 -0.85
C ARG A 148 3.14 -18.12 -2.19
N ASP A 149 2.08 -18.92 -2.12
CA ASP A 149 1.44 -19.49 -3.31
C ASP A 149 0.70 -18.43 -4.12
N SER A 150 0.04 -17.49 -3.45
CA SER A 150 -0.58 -16.32 -4.07
C SER A 150 0.45 -15.46 -4.81
N CYS A 151 1.61 -15.18 -4.19
CA CYS A 151 2.70 -14.45 -4.84
C CYS A 151 3.25 -15.16 -6.08
N HIS A 152 3.44 -16.48 -6.04
CA HIS A 152 3.86 -17.25 -7.23
C HIS A 152 2.80 -17.18 -8.34
N SER A 153 1.52 -17.30 -7.99
CA SER A 153 0.42 -17.19 -8.95
C SER A 153 0.37 -15.81 -9.62
N ILE A 154 0.48 -14.74 -8.82
CA ILE A 154 0.55 -13.36 -9.33
C ILE A 154 1.75 -13.19 -10.26
N PHE A 155 2.93 -13.66 -9.85
CA PHE A 155 4.15 -13.51 -10.65
C PHE A 155 4.03 -14.22 -12.00
N LYS A 156 3.55 -15.47 -12.00
CA LYS A 156 3.31 -16.25 -13.22
C LYS A 156 2.32 -15.55 -14.15
N LYS A 157 1.24 -14.98 -13.61
CA LYS A 157 0.25 -14.23 -14.39
C LYS A 157 0.79 -12.89 -14.92
N LEU A 158 1.56 -12.17 -14.13
CA LEU A 158 2.19 -10.92 -14.58
C LEU A 158 3.16 -11.16 -15.73
N HIS A 159 3.94 -12.24 -15.68
CA HIS A 159 4.81 -12.63 -16.79
C HIS A 159 4.03 -12.90 -18.08
N THR A 160 2.82 -13.46 -17.99
CA THR A 160 1.97 -13.67 -19.17
C THR A 160 1.37 -12.37 -19.74
N VAL A 161 1.13 -11.37 -18.90
CA VAL A 161 0.50 -10.09 -19.30
C VAL A 161 1.54 -9.05 -19.75
N CYS A 162 2.73 -9.07 -19.16
CA CYS A 162 3.80 -8.11 -19.42
C CYS A 162 5.11 -8.86 -19.73
N SER A 163 5.20 -9.43 -20.93
CA SER A 163 6.41 -10.13 -21.42
C SER A 163 7.61 -9.21 -21.66
N ALA A 164 7.39 -7.88 -21.71
CA ALA A 164 8.44 -6.89 -21.91
C ALA A 164 9.30 -6.62 -20.65
N VAL A 165 8.87 -7.10 -19.48
CA VAL A 165 9.60 -6.92 -18.22
C VAL A 165 10.48 -8.15 -17.99
N PRO A 166 11.81 -8.00 -17.77
CA PRO A 166 12.66 -9.13 -17.44
C PRO A 166 12.17 -9.81 -16.15
N PRO A 167 12.29 -11.15 -16.04
CA PRO A 167 11.80 -11.88 -14.88
C PRO A 167 12.48 -11.36 -13.60
N LEU A 168 11.68 -10.79 -12.69
CA LEU A 168 12.17 -10.36 -11.39
C LEU A 168 12.46 -11.59 -10.54
N GLN A 169 13.71 -11.75 -10.10
CA GLN A 169 14.10 -12.84 -9.20
C GLN A 169 13.58 -12.56 -7.78
N ILE A 170 12.34 -12.94 -7.50
CA ILE A 170 11.74 -12.78 -6.17
C ILE A 170 11.81 -14.13 -5.44
N LYS A 171 12.64 -14.19 -4.39
CA LYS A 171 12.69 -15.33 -3.47
C LYS A 171 11.94 -14.97 -2.19
N ILE A 172 10.89 -15.73 -1.89
CA ILE A 172 10.17 -15.61 -0.62
C ILE A 172 10.88 -16.49 0.39
N ASP A 173 11.24 -15.93 1.55
CA ASP A 173 11.77 -16.74 2.64
C ASP A 173 10.68 -17.68 3.14
N THR A 174 10.94 -18.98 3.06
CA THR A 174 10.04 -20.04 3.52
C THR A 174 10.63 -20.80 4.71
N SER A 175 11.70 -20.29 5.34
CA SER A 175 12.42 -20.91 6.46
C SER A 175 11.51 -21.34 7.61
N LEU A 176 10.44 -20.58 7.86
CA LEU A 176 9.45 -20.83 8.91
C LEU A 176 8.31 -21.78 8.49
N ILE A 177 8.18 -22.09 7.20
CA ILE A 177 7.19 -23.07 6.71
C ILE A 177 7.76 -24.48 6.88
N PRO A 178 7.03 -25.44 7.47
CA PRO A 178 7.45 -26.83 7.55
C PRO A 178 7.80 -27.41 6.18
N LEU A 179 8.86 -28.24 6.12
CA LEU A 179 9.39 -28.76 4.85
C LEU A 179 8.35 -29.48 3.99
N HIS A 180 7.43 -30.23 4.60
CA HIS A 180 6.36 -30.94 3.91
C HIS A 180 5.30 -30.03 3.26
N MET A 181 5.25 -28.75 3.66
CA MET A 181 4.36 -27.71 3.09
C MET A 181 5.07 -26.83 2.06
N ARG A 182 6.39 -27.00 1.87
CA ARG A 182 7.15 -26.32 0.79
C ARG A 182 6.91 -27.10 -0.51
N SER A 183 6.22 -26.48 -1.46
CA SER A 183 6.01 -27.09 -2.79
C SER A 183 7.37 -27.43 -3.43
N PRO A 184 7.51 -28.58 -4.13
CA PRO A 184 8.74 -28.97 -4.82
C PRO A 184 9.15 -28.03 -5.97
N SER A 185 8.34 -27.04 -6.33
CA SER A 185 8.61 -26.06 -7.40
C SER A 185 9.73 -25.05 -7.10
N ASN A 186 10.49 -25.22 -6.01
CA ASN A 186 11.61 -24.36 -5.62
C ASN A 186 13.00 -24.99 -5.88
N GLN A 187 13.06 -26.11 -6.60
CA GLN A 187 14.32 -26.66 -7.12
C GLN A 187 14.31 -26.56 -8.65
N ASP A 188 15.41 -26.02 -9.18
CA ASP A 188 15.82 -26.02 -10.58
C ASP A 188 15.25 -24.93 -11.51
N ASP A 189 15.84 -23.74 -11.40
CA ASP A 189 16.29 -22.97 -12.57
C ASP A 189 17.74 -22.51 -12.28
N VAL A 190 18.71 -23.31 -12.76
CA VAL A 190 20.12 -22.93 -12.99
C VAL A 190 20.26 -22.56 -14.45
#